data_AF-A0A8E4H5H6-F1
#
_entry.id   AF-A0A8E4H5H6-F1
#
_cell.length_a   1.000
_cell.length_b   1.000
_cell.length_c   1.000
_cell.angle_alpha   90.00
_cell.angle_beta   90.00
_cell.angle_gamma   90.00
#
_symmetry.space_group_name_H-M   'P 1'
#
loop_
_entity.id
_entity.type
_entity.pdbx_description
1 polymer ?
#
loop_
_entity_poly.entity_id
_entity_poly.type
_entity_poly.pdbx_seq_one_letter_code
_entity_poly.pdbx_strand_id
1 'polypeptide(L)'
;MAFFLRLILLISFLVYLGAFSWGLYYSDEEYKQIFIKMLTSAAGLSIIVAFFALWLTLENFLRKTNLNISGKVEVFSISELNKKESYDSGVSSFQLNNYKDKTVIIYKVFLKIEKGHFIKLLDVRKKPILLKAYDTHFHDFKQPLFYNLANTPKRISRIDLTKSNLYLDTNEGRYKVRKAIKHWNPSANKILIPLTTDCNYELGKRFIVTDHNWLNRDYYIEFDQEEIEISGIIISLKEINNSKELESLLNLKFSAISRFSVSEPSKDVANEYPQWKDSTFL
;
A
#
# COMPACT_ATOMS: atom_id res chain seq x y z
N MET A 1 -24.12 -20.91 1.20
CA MET A 1 -23.84 -21.86 2.31
C MET A 1 -23.50 -21.15 3.62
N ALA A 2 -22.42 -20.34 3.71
CA ALA A 2 -22.04 -19.65 4.94
C ALA A 2 -23.16 -18.78 5.55
N PHE A 3 -23.81 -17.95 4.73
CA PHE A 3 -24.96 -17.13 5.15
C PHE A 3 -26.12 -17.97 5.70
N PHE A 4 -26.42 -19.10 5.05
CA PHE A 4 -27.50 -19.99 5.44
C PHE A 4 -27.24 -20.66 6.80
N LEU A 5 -26.00 -21.11 7.05
CA LEU A 5 -25.61 -21.67 8.36
C LEU A 5 -25.72 -20.63 9.48
N ARG A 6 -25.26 -19.39 9.24
CA ARG A 6 -25.43 -18.27 10.20
C ARG A 6 -26.89 -17.99 10.48
N LEU A 7 -27.71 -17.98 9.44
CA LEU A 7 -29.14 -17.72 9.54
C LEU A 7 -29.86 -18.82 10.35
N ILE A 8 -29.56 -20.09 10.07
CA ILE A 8 -30.11 -21.21 10.85
C ILE A 8 -29.73 -21.08 12.32
N LEU A 9 -28.45 -20.84 12.63
CA LEU A 9 -27.98 -20.75 14.00
C LEU A 9 -28.65 -19.59 14.75
N LEU A 10 -28.81 -18.44 14.08
CA LEU A 10 -29.54 -17.28 14.60
C LEU A 10 -31.02 -17.59 14.84
N ILE A 11 -31.70 -18.21 13.86
CA ILE A 11 -33.12 -18.58 13.99
C ILE A 11 -33.31 -19.57 15.14
N SER A 12 -32.47 -20.60 15.26
CA SER A 12 -32.53 -21.56 16.37
C SER A 12 -32.37 -20.87 17.72
N PHE A 13 -31.46 -19.90 17.83
CA PHE A 13 -31.29 -19.11 19.05
C PHE A 13 -32.50 -18.22 19.37
N LEU A 14 -33.07 -17.56 18.36
CA LEU A 14 -34.27 -16.73 18.52
C LEU A 14 -35.51 -17.56 18.87
N VAL A 15 -35.67 -18.76 18.29
CA VAL A 15 -36.75 -19.68 18.65
C VAL A 15 -36.60 -20.15 20.10
N TYR A 16 -35.38 -20.47 20.54
CA TYR A 16 -35.10 -20.79 21.93
C TYR A 16 -35.48 -19.64 22.88
N LEU A 17 -35.05 -18.41 22.57
CA LEU A 17 -35.41 -17.22 23.37
C LEU A 17 -36.92 -16.97 23.36
N GLY A 18 -37.57 -17.09 22.20
CA GLY A 18 -39.01 -16.91 22.07
C GLY A 18 -39.80 -17.92 22.90
N ALA A 19 -39.44 -19.21 22.83
CA ALA A 19 -40.05 -20.24 23.65
C ALA A 19 -39.84 -19.99 25.16
N PHE A 20 -38.65 -19.52 25.54
CA PHE A 20 -38.34 -19.17 26.92
C PHE A 20 -39.16 -17.97 27.41
N SER A 21 -39.19 -16.88 26.65
CA SER A 21 -39.97 -15.67 26.97
C SER A 21 -41.47 -15.95 27.00
N TRP A 22 -41.96 -16.78 26.07
CA TRP A 22 -43.35 -17.23 26.06
C TRP A 22 -43.70 -18.01 27.33
N GLY A 23 -42.85 -18.98 27.71
CA GLY A 23 -43.00 -19.71 28.96
C GLY A 23 -43.03 -18.79 30.17
N LEU A 24 -42.14 -17.78 30.21
CA LEU A 24 -42.05 -16.83 31.32
C LEU A 24 -43.29 -15.90 31.40
N TYR A 25 -43.83 -15.46 30.27
CA TYR A 25 -45.00 -14.58 30.21
C TYR A 25 -46.29 -15.27 30.64
N TYR A 26 -46.51 -16.51 30.20
CA TYR A 26 -47.75 -17.26 30.47
C TYR A 26 -47.74 -18.07 31.78
N SER A 27 -46.62 -18.13 32.48
CA SER A 27 -46.51 -18.88 33.73
C SER A 27 -47.03 -18.10 34.95
N ASP A 28 -47.62 -18.82 35.91
CA ASP A 28 -48.00 -18.23 37.20
C ASP A 28 -46.77 -17.75 38.00
N GLU A 29 -46.97 -16.86 38.96
CA GLU A 29 -45.88 -16.25 39.77
C GLU A 29 -44.92 -17.27 40.38
N GLU A 30 -45.42 -18.43 40.83
CA GLU A 30 -44.60 -19.51 41.37
C GLU A 30 -43.65 -20.10 40.30
N TYR A 31 -44.15 -20.33 39.09
CA TYR A 31 -43.38 -20.86 37.97
C TYR A 31 -42.42 -19.82 37.37
N LYS A 32 -42.77 -18.53 37.38
CA LYS A 32 -41.84 -17.46 36.96
C LYS A 32 -40.54 -17.47 37.75
N GLN A 33 -40.63 -17.66 39.07
CA GLN A 33 -39.45 -17.75 39.94
C GLN A 33 -38.60 -18.98 39.61
N ILE A 34 -39.23 -20.10 39.25
CA ILE A 34 -38.52 -21.31 38.79
C ILE A 34 -37.78 -21.02 37.48
N PHE A 35 -38.42 -20.36 36.51
CA PHE A 35 -37.78 -19.99 35.24
C PHE A 35 -36.60 -19.03 35.43
N ILE A 36 -36.73 -18.01 36.28
CA ILE A 36 -35.65 -17.07 36.58
C ILE A 36 -34.48 -17.79 37.27
N LYS A 37 -34.75 -18.70 38.21
CA LYS A 37 -33.73 -19.53 38.85
C LYS A 37 -33.06 -20.47 37.84
N MET A 38 -33.82 -21.03 36.91
CA MET A 38 -33.27 -21.89 35.85
C MET A 38 -32.35 -21.10 34.92
N LEU A 39 -32.72 -19.88 34.52
CA LEU A 39 -31.89 -19.02 33.66
C LEU A 39 -30.61 -18.56 34.35
N THR A 40 -30.71 -18.17 35.62
CA THR A 40 -29.56 -17.73 36.43
C THR A 40 -28.72 -18.89 36.98
N SER A 41 -29.26 -20.11 36.95
CA SER A 41 -28.51 -21.31 37.29
C SER A 41 -27.34 -21.54 36.32
N ALA A 42 -26.37 -22.33 36.77
CA ALA A 42 -25.28 -22.80 35.93
C ALA A 42 -25.78 -23.48 34.64
N ALA A 43 -26.91 -24.20 34.71
CA ALA A 43 -27.49 -24.88 33.54
C ALA A 43 -28.00 -23.87 32.49
N GLY A 44 -28.74 -22.84 32.91
CA GLY A 44 -29.23 -21.79 32.01
C GLY A 44 -28.10 -21.00 31.34
N LEU A 45 -27.10 -20.60 32.12
CA LEU A 45 -25.90 -19.93 31.61
C LEU A 45 -25.12 -20.84 30.64
N SER A 46 -25.03 -22.14 30.90
CA SER A 46 -24.30 -23.07 30.04
C SER A 46 -24.89 -23.16 28.63
N ILE A 47 -26.21 -23.04 28.48
CA ILE A 47 -26.87 -23.06 27.16
C ILE A 47 -26.48 -21.81 26.35
N ILE A 48 -26.47 -20.63 26.98
CA ILE A 48 -26.07 -19.38 26.33
C ILE A 48 -24.60 -19.46 25.90
N VAL A 49 -23.73 -19.92 26.81
CA VAL A 49 -22.31 -20.13 26.51
C VAL A 49 -22.11 -21.13 25.37
N ALA A 50 -22.89 -22.22 25.33
CA ALA A 50 -22.84 -23.20 24.26
C ALA A 50 -23.22 -22.61 22.90
N PHE A 51 -24.23 -21.73 22.84
CA PHE A 51 -24.59 -21.02 21.62
C PHE A 51 -23.45 -20.11 21.12
N PHE A 52 -22.80 -19.36 22.01
CA PHE A 52 -21.64 -18.55 21.64
C PHE A 52 -20.46 -19.40 21.19
N ALA A 53 -20.19 -20.52 21.87
CA ALA A 53 -19.13 -21.45 21.48
C ALA A 53 -19.40 -22.04 20.08
N LEU A 54 -20.65 -22.43 19.80
CA LEU A 54 -21.07 -22.93 18.49
C LEU A 54 -20.90 -21.85 17.41
N TRP A 55 -21.30 -20.60 17.70
CA TRP A 55 -21.14 -19.47 16.78
C TRP A 55 -19.67 -19.21 16.44
N LEU A 56 -18.80 -19.16 17.45
CA LEU A 56 -17.35 -18.98 17.26
C LEU A 56 -16.72 -20.14 16.48
N THR A 57 -17.15 -21.37 16.77
CA THR A 57 -16.71 -22.58 16.05
C THR A 57 -17.11 -22.52 14.59
N LEU A 58 -18.34 -22.10 14.29
CA LEU A 58 -18.81 -21.90 12.93
C LEU A 58 -18.00 -20.83 12.20
N GLU A 59 -17.73 -19.68 12.82
CA GLU A 59 -16.91 -18.63 12.22
C GLU A 59 -15.48 -19.10 11.93
N ASN A 60 -14.87 -19.83 12.86
CA ASN A 60 -13.55 -20.43 12.65
C ASN A 60 -13.54 -21.44 11.51
N PHE A 61 -14.58 -22.28 11.42
CA PHE A 61 -14.77 -23.20 10.31
C PHE A 61 -14.94 -22.44 8.97
N LEU A 62 -15.75 -21.39 8.93
CA LEU A 62 -15.96 -20.56 7.73
C LEU A 62 -14.71 -19.80 7.31
N ARG A 63 -13.85 -19.39 8.25
CA ARG A 63 -12.55 -18.77 7.97
C ARG A 63 -11.60 -19.77 7.31
N LYS A 64 -11.56 -21.01 7.80
CA LYS A 64 -10.68 -22.08 7.28
C LYS A 64 -11.22 -22.76 6.02
N THR A 65 -12.52 -22.66 5.74
CA THR A 65 -13.14 -23.27 4.55
C THR A 65 -13.10 -22.36 3.34
N ASN A 66 -12.93 -22.99 2.18
CA ASN A 66 -12.76 -22.37 0.87
C ASN A 66 -11.50 -21.51 0.73
N LEU A 67 -10.97 -21.48 -0.49
CA LEU A 67 -9.92 -20.55 -0.86
C LEU A 67 -10.50 -19.14 -1.10
N ASN A 68 -9.83 -18.12 -0.57
CA ASN A 68 -10.12 -16.72 -0.87
C ASN A 68 -8.81 -16.03 -1.28
N ILE A 69 -8.43 -16.26 -2.54
CA ILE A 69 -7.24 -15.64 -3.14
C ILE A 69 -7.72 -14.61 -4.13
N SER A 70 -7.23 -13.39 -3.96
CA SER A 70 -7.36 -12.31 -4.93
C SER A 70 -6.07 -12.18 -5.72
N GLY A 71 -6.16 -11.64 -6.92
CA GLY A 71 -4.98 -11.38 -7.71
C GLY A 71 -5.15 -10.26 -8.71
N LYS A 72 -4.00 -9.70 -9.06
CA LYS A 72 -3.82 -8.71 -10.10
C LYS A 72 -2.88 -9.29 -11.14
N VAL A 73 -3.18 -9.05 -12.41
CA VAL A 73 -2.30 -9.41 -13.52
C VAL A 73 -1.99 -8.12 -14.25
N GLU A 74 -0.71 -7.89 -14.47
CA GLU A 74 -0.22 -6.77 -15.27
C GLU A 74 0.22 -7.30 -16.62
N VAL A 75 -0.01 -6.48 -17.64
CA VAL A 75 0.14 -6.85 -19.03
C VAL A 75 1.06 -5.85 -19.70
N PHE A 76 2.04 -6.34 -20.45
CA PHE A 76 2.77 -5.53 -21.41
C PHE A 76 1.81 -5.12 -22.52
N SER A 77 1.54 -3.83 -22.64
CA SER A 77 0.83 -3.24 -23.79
C SER A 77 1.78 -2.26 -24.45
N ILE A 78 2.42 -2.67 -25.55
CA ILE A 78 3.23 -1.76 -26.38
C ILE A 78 2.26 -1.10 -27.36
N SER A 79 1.43 -0.17 -26.88
CA SER A 79 0.49 0.60 -27.72
C SER A 79 1.09 1.86 -28.32
N GLU A 80 2.38 2.17 -28.07
CA GLU A 80 2.98 3.45 -28.48
C GLU A 80 4.09 3.36 -29.54
N LEU A 81 4.46 2.17 -30.02
CA LEU A 81 5.44 2.06 -31.10
C LEU A 81 4.75 1.69 -32.40
N ASN A 82 4.52 2.71 -33.24
CA ASN A 82 4.20 2.65 -34.67
C ASN A 82 5.25 1.86 -35.48
N LYS A 83 5.44 0.57 -35.20
CA LYS A 83 6.27 -0.32 -35.99
C LYS A 83 5.47 -1.58 -36.27
N LYS A 84 5.35 -1.89 -37.57
CA LYS A 84 4.64 -3.02 -38.19
C LYS A 84 5.05 -4.42 -37.69
N GLU A 85 5.87 -4.52 -36.64
CA GLU A 85 6.41 -5.76 -36.09
C GLU A 85 6.38 -5.82 -34.54
N SER A 86 5.54 -5.00 -33.87
CA SER A 86 5.48 -4.97 -32.40
C SER A 86 4.82 -6.23 -31.78
N TYR A 87 5.47 -6.80 -30.76
CA TYR A 87 5.00 -7.95 -29.97
C TYR A 87 3.85 -7.51 -29.03
N ASP A 88 2.60 -7.63 -29.49
CA ASP A 88 1.49 -6.79 -28.98
C ASP A 88 1.04 -7.01 -27.53
N SER A 89 1.04 -8.23 -26.98
CA SER A 89 0.55 -8.44 -25.61
C SER A 89 1.13 -9.67 -24.90
N GLY A 90 1.56 -9.49 -23.65
CA GLY A 90 2.09 -10.55 -22.79
C GLY A 90 1.93 -10.20 -21.32
N VAL A 91 2.05 -11.17 -20.41
CA VAL A 91 1.95 -10.92 -18.97
C VAL A 91 3.28 -10.39 -18.46
N SER A 92 3.26 -9.23 -17.78
CA SER A 92 4.45 -8.64 -17.16
C SER A 92 4.66 -9.15 -15.75
N SER A 93 3.60 -9.15 -14.94
CA SER A 93 3.68 -9.59 -13.55
C SER A 93 2.32 -10.14 -13.11
N PHE A 94 2.34 -10.87 -12.00
CA PHE A 94 1.12 -11.12 -11.26
C PHE A 94 1.36 -11.02 -9.76
N GLN A 95 0.30 -10.62 -9.06
CA GLN A 95 0.24 -10.59 -7.61
C GLN A 95 -0.90 -11.48 -7.13
N LEU A 96 -0.65 -12.23 -6.06
CA LEU A 96 -1.64 -13.03 -5.35
C LEU A 96 -1.70 -12.60 -3.89
N ASN A 97 -2.92 -12.38 -3.38
CA ASN A 97 -3.16 -12.04 -1.99
C ASN A 97 -4.06 -13.12 -1.38
N ASN A 98 -3.60 -13.77 -0.32
CA ASN A 98 -4.39 -14.72 0.44
C ASN A 98 -5.16 -14.00 1.55
N TYR A 99 -6.48 -14.09 1.57
CA TYR A 99 -7.31 -13.51 2.62
C TYR A 99 -7.82 -14.56 3.62
N LYS A 100 -7.21 -15.75 3.64
CA LYS A 100 -7.56 -16.81 4.58
C LYS A 100 -6.47 -17.04 5.61
N ASP A 101 -6.93 -17.49 6.77
CA ASP A 101 -6.09 -17.94 7.88
C ASP A 101 -5.64 -19.40 7.69
N LYS A 102 -5.03 -19.67 6.52
CA LYS A 102 -4.37 -20.94 6.20
C LYS A 102 -3.39 -20.75 5.06
N THR A 103 -2.32 -21.52 5.07
CA THR A 103 -1.37 -21.58 3.94
C THR A 103 -2.00 -22.29 2.76
N VAL A 104 -1.85 -21.72 1.57
CA VAL A 104 -2.26 -22.34 0.30
C VAL A 104 -1.02 -22.70 -0.49
N ILE A 105 -0.95 -23.95 -0.95
CA ILE A 105 0.16 -24.45 -1.76
C ILE A 105 -0.25 -24.32 -3.22
N ILE A 106 0.55 -23.60 -4.01
CA ILE A 106 0.30 -23.38 -5.44
C ILE A 106 1.36 -24.11 -6.26
N TYR A 107 0.92 -25.00 -7.13
CA TYR A 107 1.77 -25.82 -7.98
C TYR A 107 1.94 -25.23 -9.38
N LYS A 108 0.89 -24.59 -9.92
CA LYS A 108 0.90 -23.98 -11.25
C LYS A 108 0.00 -22.74 -11.28
N VAL A 109 0.36 -21.82 -12.17
CA VAL A 109 -0.39 -20.59 -12.43
C VAL A 109 -0.73 -20.53 -13.90
N PHE A 110 -2.00 -20.29 -14.20
CA PHE A 110 -2.54 -20.21 -15.55
C PHE A 110 -3.32 -18.92 -15.75
N LEU A 111 -3.21 -18.33 -16.94
CA LEU A 111 -4.09 -17.26 -17.39
C LEU A 111 -5.10 -17.84 -18.37
N LYS A 112 -6.38 -17.81 -18.03
CA LYS A 112 -7.45 -18.19 -18.95
C LYS A 112 -7.70 -17.03 -19.92
N ILE A 113 -7.50 -17.32 -21.19
CA ILE A 113 -7.84 -16.44 -22.32
C ILE A 113 -9.15 -16.92 -22.97
N GLU A 114 -9.58 -16.26 -24.03
CA GLU A 114 -10.83 -16.59 -24.73
C GLU A 114 -10.85 -18.02 -25.31
N LYS A 115 -12.06 -18.51 -25.62
CA LYS A 115 -12.30 -19.81 -26.27
C LYS A 115 -11.73 -21.02 -25.52
N GLY A 116 -11.62 -20.92 -24.18
CA GLY A 116 -11.19 -22.04 -23.33
C GLY A 116 -9.70 -22.32 -23.32
N HIS A 117 -8.88 -21.46 -23.93
CA HIS A 117 -7.43 -21.61 -23.92
C HIS A 117 -6.82 -21.07 -22.62
N PHE A 118 -5.68 -21.63 -22.23
CA PHE A 118 -4.93 -21.22 -21.05
C PHE A 118 -3.47 -20.98 -21.40
N ILE A 119 -2.91 -19.88 -20.92
CA ILE A 119 -1.47 -19.62 -20.95
C ILE A 119 -0.91 -20.10 -19.62
N LYS A 120 0.04 -21.03 -19.65
CA LYS A 120 0.77 -21.43 -18.44
C LYS A 120 1.81 -20.37 -18.12
N LEU A 121 1.61 -19.66 -17.02
CA LEU A 121 2.53 -18.61 -16.57
C LEU A 121 3.67 -19.19 -15.73
N LEU A 122 3.34 -20.13 -14.85
CA LEU A 122 4.31 -20.71 -13.93
C LEU A 122 4.03 -22.20 -13.67
N ASP A 123 5.09 -23.01 -13.62
CA ASP A 123 5.05 -24.43 -13.24
C ASP A 123 6.07 -24.66 -12.12
N VAL A 124 5.59 -24.59 -10.89
CA VAL A 124 6.39 -24.64 -9.66
C VAL A 124 6.17 -25.95 -8.90
N ARG A 125 5.77 -27.02 -9.58
CA ARG A 125 5.57 -28.34 -8.95
C ARG A 125 6.77 -28.84 -8.15
N LYS A 126 8.00 -28.53 -8.59
CA LYS A 126 9.24 -28.91 -7.90
C LYS A 126 9.53 -28.05 -6.65
N LYS A 127 9.13 -26.78 -6.66
CA LYS A 127 9.29 -25.83 -5.55
C LYS A 127 8.03 -24.98 -5.43
N PRO A 128 6.95 -25.53 -4.83
CA PRO A 128 5.64 -24.89 -4.82
C PRO A 128 5.67 -23.53 -4.12
N ILE A 129 4.79 -22.62 -4.53
CA ILE A 129 4.60 -21.37 -3.80
C ILE A 129 3.79 -21.67 -2.55
N LEU A 130 4.35 -21.35 -1.38
CA LEU A 130 3.69 -21.40 -0.09
C LEU A 130 3.11 -20.02 0.23
N LEU A 131 1.86 -19.79 -0.17
CA LEU A 131 1.18 -18.54 0.11
C LEU A 131 0.61 -18.60 1.53
N LYS A 132 1.33 -18.02 2.50
CA LYS A 132 0.96 -18.07 3.93
C LYS A 132 -0.36 -17.34 4.21
N ALA A 133 -0.86 -17.50 5.42
CA ALA A 133 -2.05 -16.78 5.88
C ALA A 133 -1.83 -15.27 5.79
N TYR A 134 -2.79 -14.55 5.18
CA TYR A 134 -2.74 -13.09 4.98
C TYR A 134 -1.53 -12.57 4.20
N ASP A 135 -0.87 -13.44 3.44
CA ASP A 135 0.36 -13.12 2.73
C ASP A 135 0.11 -12.67 1.28
N THR A 136 1.11 -11.99 0.73
CA THR A 136 1.13 -11.50 -0.65
C THR A 136 2.33 -12.11 -1.38
N HIS A 137 2.07 -12.71 -2.53
CA HIS A 137 3.10 -13.18 -3.43
C HIS A 137 3.10 -12.33 -4.70
N PHE A 138 4.28 -11.86 -5.08
CA PHE A 138 4.52 -11.11 -6.30
C PHE A 138 5.52 -11.85 -7.18
N HIS A 139 5.28 -11.85 -8.48
CA HIS A 139 6.16 -12.49 -9.45
C HIS A 139 6.20 -11.71 -10.76
N ASP A 140 7.41 -11.38 -11.17
CA ASP A 140 7.70 -10.71 -12.43
C ASP A 140 8.16 -11.69 -13.51
N PHE A 141 7.71 -11.42 -14.72
CA PHE A 141 8.09 -12.13 -15.92
C PHE A 141 8.89 -11.24 -16.85
N LYS A 142 9.82 -11.87 -17.57
CA LYS A 142 10.40 -11.29 -18.77
C LYS A 142 9.39 -11.39 -19.91
N GLN A 143 9.45 -10.42 -20.83
CA GLN A 143 8.57 -10.40 -21.98
C GLN A 143 8.70 -11.69 -22.81
N PRO A 144 7.62 -12.45 -23.04
CA PRO A 144 7.66 -13.66 -23.83
C PRO A 144 7.65 -13.35 -25.33
N LEU A 145 8.49 -14.04 -26.11
CA LEU A 145 8.54 -13.93 -27.58
C LEU A 145 7.50 -14.83 -28.27
N PHE A 146 7.38 -16.09 -27.82
CA PHE A 146 6.47 -17.09 -28.36
C PHE A 146 5.89 -17.97 -27.25
N TYR A 147 4.75 -18.60 -27.53
CA TYR A 147 4.14 -19.62 -26.70
C TYR A 147 4.08 -20.93 -27.46
N ASN A 148 4.34 -22.06 -26.79
CA ASN A 148 4.20 -23.36 -27.43
C ASN A 148 2.78 -23.91 -27.25
N LEU A 149 2.11 -24.20 -28.37
CA LEU A 149 0.85 -24.93 -28.42
C LEU A 149 1.09 -26.25 -29.16
N ALA A 150 1.01 -27.38 -28.45
CA ALA A 150 1.24 -28.72 -29.01
C ALA A 150 2.55 -28.82 -29.83
N ASN A 151 3.67 -28.36 -29.26
CA ASN A 151 5.00 -28.28 -29.89
C ASN A 151 5.13 -27.34 -31.10
N THR A 152 4.10 -26.56 -31.41
CA THR A 152 4.19 -25.49 -32.41
C THR A 152 4.35 -24.13 -31.72
N PRO A 153 5.39 -23.35 -32.07
CA PRO A 153 5.50 -21.99 -31.57
C PRO A 153 4.39 -21.14 -32.18
N LYS A 154 3.63 -20.46 -31.32
CA LYS A 154 2.52 -19.57 -31.65
C LYS A 154 2.76 -18.21 -31.02
N ARG A 155 2.47 -17.17 -31.79
CA ARG A 155 2.38 -15.80 -31.29
C ARG A 155 0.95 -15.53 -30.84
N ILE A 156 0.81 -14.86 -29.71
CA ILE A 156 -0.46 -14.31 -29.27
C ILE A 156 -0.48 -12.85 -29.74
N SER A 157 -1.37 -12.54 -30.67
CA SER A 157 -1.57 -11.19 -31.19
C SER A 157 -3.05 -10.83 -31.08
N ARG A 158 -3.35 -9.55 -30.81
CA ARG A 158 -4.73 -9.01 -30.79
C ARG A 158 -5.68 -9.68 -29.77
N ILE A 159 -5.14 -10.26 -28.70
CA ILE A 159 -5.95 -10.74 -27.56
C ILE A 159 -5.92 -9.68 -26.47
N ASP A 160 -7.12 -9.24 -26.07
CA ASP A 160 -7.31 -8.38 -24.91
C ASP A 160 -7.14 -9.19 -23.62
N LEU A 161 -5.93 -9.14 -23.06
CA LEU A 161 -5.59 -9.82 -21.82
C LEU A 161 -6.25 -9.16 -20.59
N THR A 162 -6.84 -7.96 -20.68
CA THR A 162 -7.49 -7.30 -19.53
C THR A 162 -8.75 -8.02 -19.05
N LYS A 163 -9.39 -8.80 -19.94
CA LYS A 163 -10.56 -9.64 -19.65
C LYS A 163 -10.20 -11.03 -19.14
N SER A 164 -8.91 -11.38 -19.18
CA SER A 164 -8.45 -12.69 -18.75
C SER A 164 -8.66 -12.91 -17.25
N ASN A 165 -8.68 -14.19 -16.84
CA ASN A 165 -8.82 -14.56 -15.44
C ASN A 165 -7.67 -15.49 -15.04
N LEU A 166 -7.09 -15.26 -13.88
CA LEU A 166 -6.04 -16.11 -13.33
C LEU A 166 -6.66 -17.37 -12.69
N TYR A 167 -6.02 -18.51 -12.92
CA TYR A 167 -6.37 -19.81 -12.35
C TYR A 167 -5.14 -20.43 -11.70
N LEU A 168 -5.36 -21.06 -10.56
CA LEU A 168 -4.32 -21.73 -9.79
C LEU A 168 -4.59 -23.22 -9.72
N ASP A 169 -3.53 -24.01 -9.80
CA ASP A 169 -3.50 -25.41 -9.42
C ASP A 169 -2.98 -25.47 -7.98
N THR A 170 -3.84 -25.82 -7.02
CA THR A 170 -3.55 -25.74 -5.58
C THR A 170 -3.71 -27.10 -4.89
N ASN A 171 -3.29 -27.19 -3.63
CA ASN A 171 -3.57 -28.37 -2.79
C ASN A 171 -5.08 -28.62 -2.56
N GLU A 172 -5.96 -27.64 -2.79
CA GLU A 172 -7.42 -27.81 -2.75
C GLU A 172 -8.03 -27.95 -4.16
N GLY A 173 -7.19 -28.19 -5.17
CA GLY A 173 -7.57 -28.35 -6.56
C GLY A 173 -7.53 -27.04 -7.35
N ARG A 174 -8.34 -27.00 -8.42
CA ARG A 174 -8.39 -25.86 -9.34
C ARG A 174 -9.12 -24.69 -8.71
N TYR A 175 -8.46 -23.53 -8.64
CA TYR A 175 -9.04 -22.31 -8.10
C TYR A 175 -9.10 -21.19 -9.16
N LYS A 176 -10.23 -20.50 -9.25
CA LYS A 176 -10.37 -19.26 -10.03
C LYS A 176 -10.09 -18.07 -9.12
N VAL A 177 -9.05 -17.31 -9.43
CA VAL A 177 -8.63 -16.15 -8.63
C VAL A 177 -9.64 -15.02 -8.78
N ARG A 178 -9.96 -14.36 -7.67
CA ARG A 178 -10.83 -13.18 -7.65
C ARG A 178 -10.04 -11.97 -8.16
N LYS A 179 -10.69 -11.08 -8.91
CA LYS A 179 -10.05 -9.82 -9.33
C LYS A 179 -9.75 -8.97 -8.09
N ALA A 180 -8.57 -8.37 -8.05
CA ALA A 180 -8.22 -7.38 -7.04
C ALA A 180 -9.20 -6.20 -7.03
N ILE A 181 -9.45 -5.68 -5.84
CA ILE A 181 -10.17 -4.41 -5.65
C ILE A 181 -9.29 -3.33 -6.29
N LYS A 182 -9.88 -2.46 -7.12
CA LYS A 182 -9.15 -1.33 -7.71
C LYS A 182 -8.61 -0.46 -6.57
N HIS A 183 -7.31 -0.19 -6.59
CA HIS A 183 -6.72 0.78 -5.66
C HIS A 183 -7.45 2.11 -5.82
N TRP A 184 -7.73 2.74 -4.69
CA TRP A 184 -8.19 4.12 -4.71
C TRP A 184 -7.05 4.99 -5.21
N ASN A 185 -7.29 5.73 -6.30
CA ASN A 185 -6.37 6.73 -6.81
C ASN A 185 -7.15 8.04 -6.89
N PRO A 186 -6.79 9.07 -6.11
CA PRO A 186 -7.39 10.38 -6.24
C PRO A 186 -7.22 10.92 -7.67
N SER A 187 -8.11 11.80 -8.11
CA SER A 187 -7.95 12.47 -9.41
C SER A 187 -6.63 13.24 -9.44
N ALA A 188 -5.88 13.16 -10.55
CA ALA A 188 -4.54 13.75 -10.66
C ALA A 188 -4.49 15.25 -10.29
N ASN A 189 -5.58 15.99 -10.55
CA ASN A 189 -5.72 17.41 -10.20
C ASN A 189 -5.98 17.69 -8.70
N LYS A 190 -6.06 16.65 -7.87
CA LYS A 190 -6.26 16.73 -6.41
C LYS A 190 -5.10 16.07 -5.64
N ILE A 191 -4.02 15.71 -6.34
CA ILE A 191 -2.83 15.11 -5.73
C ILE A 191 -1.75 16.17 -5.67
N LEU A 192 -1.39 16.58 -4.46
CA LEU A 192 -0.15 17.32 -4.22
C LEU A 192 0.98 16.29 -4.18
N ILE A 193 1.83 16.30 -5.20
CA ILE A 193 3.06 15.51 -5.22
C ILE A 193 4.14 16.40 -4.59
N PRO A 194 4.81 15.97 -3.51
CA PRO A 194 5.91 16.74 -2.98
C PRO A 194 7.00 16.84 -4.06
N LEU A 195 7.30 18.05 -4.50
CA LEU A 195 8.51 18.32 -5.24
C LEU A 195 9.62 18.47 -4.20
N THR A 196 10.36 17.40 -3.96
CA THR A 196 11.58 17.48 -3.17
C THR A 196 12.70 17.96 -4.05
N THR A 197 13.49 18.90 -3.56
CA THR A 197 14.85 19.04 -4.04
C THR A 197 15.63 17.82 -3.57
N ASP A 198 16.22 17.06 -4.48
CA ASP A 198 17.13 15.97 -4.13
C ASP A 198 18.37 16.50 -3.37
N CYS A 199 18.57 17.81 -3.36
CA CYS A 199 19.57 18.52 -2.59
C CYS A 199 18.98 19.04 -1.26
N ASN A 200 19.69 18.78 -0.16
CA ASN A 200 19.50 19.47 1.13
C ASN A 200 19.90 20.94 0.96
N TYR A 201 19.03 21.76 0.37
CA TYR A 201 19.16 23.20 0.53
C TYR A 201 18.91 23.48 2.00
N GLU A 202 19.88 24.09 2.68
CA GLU A 202 19.83 24.50 4.09
C GLU A 202 18.82 25.65 4.26
N LEU A 203 17.55 25.43 3.92
CA LEU A 203 16.47 26.42 3.86
C LEU A 203 16.13 27.03 5.21
N GLY A 204 16.57 26.40 6.31
CA GLY A 204 16.51 26.97 7.66
C GLY A 204 17.57 28.03 7.93
N LYS A 205 18.50 28.25 7.00
CA LYS A 205 19.58 29.23 7.11
C LYS A 205 19.29 30.45 6.25
N ARG A 206 19.47 31.63 6.84
CA ARG A 206 19.31 32.94 6.19
C ARG A 206 20.46 33.21 5.22
N PHE A 207 21.69 32.90 5.63
CA PHE A 207 22.89 33.02 4.81
C PHE A 207 23.84 31.86 5.07
N ILE A 208 24.61 31.47 4.05
CA ILE A 208 25.80 30.64 4.21
C ILE A 208 26.98 31.48 3.77
N VAL A 209 27.94 31.68 4.68
CA VAL A 209 29.15 32.45 4.42
C VAL A 209 30.30 31.47 4.27
N THR A 210 30.92 31.41 3.11
CA THR A 210 32.11 30.60 2.86
C THR A 210 33.35 31.49 2.89
N ASP A 211 34.28 31.20 3.79
CA ASP A 211 35.61 31.82 3.84
C ASP A 211 36.57 31.06 2.91
N HIS A 212 36.97 31.65 1.80
CA HIS A 212 37.87 31.03 0.81
C HIS A 212 39.36 31.02 1.21
N ASN A 213 39.66 31.14 2.50
CA ASN A 213 40.97 30.85 3.04
C ASN A 213 41.38 29.38 2.86
N TRP A 214 42.62 29.03 3.23
CA TRP A 214 43.22 27.70 3.04
C TRP A 214 42.39 26.52 3.62
N LEU A 215 41.41 26.77 4.48
CA LEU A 215 40.58 25.70 5.08
C LEU A 215 39.11 25.68 4.63
N ASN A 216 38.66 26.55 3.72
CA ASN A 216 37.25 26.66 3.27
C ASN A 216 36.24 26.40 4.39
N ARG A 217 36.02 27.42 5.24
CA ARG A 217 35.09 27.30 6.37
C ARG A 217 33.74 27.90 6.01
N ASP A 218 32.69 27.13 6.25
CA ASP A 218 31.31 27.59 6.10
C ASP A 218 30.75 28.02 7.46
N TYR A 219 30.14 29.20 7.48
CA TYR A 219 29.39 29.73 8.61
C TYR A 219 27.91 29.80 8.23
N TYR A 220 27.08 29.11 9.00
CA TYR A 220 25.64 29.06 8.78
C TYR A 220 24.94 30.08 9.68
N ILE A 221 24.23 31.03 9.08
CA ILE A 221 23.51 32.07 9.80
C ILE A 221 22.02 31.74 9.81
N GLU A 222 21.40 31.68 10.99
CA GLU A 222 19.96 31.44 11.14
C GLU A 222 19.14 32.74 10.99
N PHE A 223 17.82 32.62 10.78
CA PHE A 223 16.96 33.80 10.52
C PHE A 223 16.82 34.73 11.72
N ASP A 224 16.85 34.19 12.93
CA ASP A 224 16.74 34.87 14.22
C ASP A 224 18.11 35.26 14.81
N GLN A 225 19.20 34.91 14.15
CA GLN A 225 20.54 35.25 14.59
C GLN A 225 20.84 36.74 14.37
N GLU A 226 21.05 37.48 15.46
CA GLU A 226 21.31 38.92 15.40
C GLU A 226 22.79 39.28 15.17
N GLU A 227 23.71 38.38 15.53
CA GLU A 227 25.15 38.61 15.47
C GLU A 227 25.89 37.35 15.02
N ILE A 228 27.01 37.52 14.32
CA ILE A 228 27.93 36.43 13.97
C ILE A 228 29.36 36.81 14.35
N GLU A 229 30.08 35.87 14.95
CA GLU A 229 31.51 36.00 15.21
C GLU A 229 32.32 35.25 14.15
N ILE A 230 33.15 35.98 13.40
CA ILE A 230 34.07 35.41 12.42
C ILE A 230 35.48 35.86 12.78
N SER A 231 36.37 34.90 13.04
CA SER A 231 37.78 35.15 13.36
C SER A 231 37.98 36.16 14.51
N GLY A 232 37.13 36.10 15.54
CA GLY A 232 37.20 36.99 16.72
C GLY A 232 36.56 38.37 16.53
N ILE A 233 35.93 38.63 15.38
CA ILE A 233 35.20 39.88 15.12
C ILE A 233 33.71 39.61 15.12
N ILE A 234 32.98 40.32 15.98
CA ILE A 234 31.52 40.28 16.06
C ILE A 234 30.93 41.24 15.03
N ILE A 235 29.94 40.77 14.28
CA ILE A 235 29.23 41.52 13.24
C ILE A 235 27.75 41.49 13.56
N SER A 236 27.15 42.67 13.70
CA SER A 236 25.70 42.83 13.81
C SER A 236 25.03 42.62 12.45
N LEU A 237 24.01 41.78 12.43
CA LEU A 237 23.21 41.41 11.25
C LEU A 237 21.90 42.20 11.14
N LYS A 238 21.63 43.12 12.09
CA LYS A 238 20.35 43.85 12.19
C LYS A 238 20.02 44.69 10.97
N GLU A 239 21.03 45.24 10.31
CA GLU A 239 20.87 46.15 9.16
C GLU A 239 21.11 45.47 7.81
N ILE A 240 21.40 44.16 7.80
CA ILE A 240 21.81 43.44 6.60
C ILE A 240 20.60 42.74 5.98
N ASN A 241 20.18 43.19 4.80
CA ASN A 241 18.96 42.69 4.17
C ASN A 241 19.22 41.68 3.05
N ASN A 242 20.43 41.65 2.50
CA ASN A 242 20.79 40.72 1.43
C ASN A 242 22.26 40.23 1.52
N SER A 243 22.53 39.13 0.82
CA SER A 243 23.83 38.45 0.70
C SER A 243 24.92 39.37 0.21
N LYS A 244 24.63 40.25 -0.76
CA LYS A 244 25.62 41.18 -1.32
C LYS A 244 26.08 42.24 -0.33
N GLU A 245 25.16 42.73 0.50
CA GLU A 245 25.47 43.65 1.61
C GLU A 245 26.36 42.96 2.63
N LEU A 246 26.01 41.72 3.03
CA LEU A 246 26.82 40.93 3.97
C LEU A 246 28.21 40.64 3.40
N GLU A 247 28.29 40.19 2.15
CA GLU A 247 29.53 39.90 1.44
C GLU A 247 30.43 41.14 1.35
N SER A 248 29.85 42.28 0.98
CA SER A 248 30.58 43.55 0.88
C SER A 248 31.11 44.01 2.24
N LEU A 249 30.30 43.87 3.29
CA LEU A 249 30.69 44.22 4.66
C LEU A 249 31.82 43.31 5.18
N LEU A 250 31.73 42.00 4.93
CA LEU A 250 32.75 41.03 5.27
C LEU A 250 34.05 41.31 4.52
N ASN A 251 33.97 41.46 3.20
CA ASN A 251 35.14 41.73 2.38
C ASN A 251 35.77 43.10 2.68
N LEU A 252 35.01 44.09 3.14
CA LEU A 252 35.56 45.37 3.62
C LEU A 252 36.29 45.20 4.95
N LYS A 253 35.69 44.50 5.93
CA LYS A 253 36.25 44.31 7.27
C LYS A 253 37.49 43.40 7.30
N PHE A 254 37.58 42.45 6.38
CA PHE A 254 38.64 41.43 6.35
C PHE A 254 39.52 41.48 5.08
N SER A 255 39.42 42.57 4.30
CA SER A 255 40.00 42.79 2.95
C SER A 255 41.45 42.37 2.73
N ALA A 256 42.26 42.23 3.78
CA ALA A 256 43.68 41.89 3.69
C ALA A 256 43.98 40.38 3.74
N ILE A 257 43.06 39.53 4.21
CA ILE A 257 43.38 38.14 4.61
C ILE A 257 42.49 37.11 3.93
N SER A 258 41.21 37.42 3.69
CA SER A 258 40.23 36.46 3.18
C SER A 258 39.28 37.04 2.14
N ARG A 259 38.74 36.15 1.31
CA ARG A 259 37.61 36.45 0.43
C ARG A 259 36.42 35.63 0.89
N PHE A 260 35.33 36.32 1.20
CA PHE A 260 34.08 35.68 1.57
C PHE A 260 33.14 35.64 0.37
N SER A 261 32.45 34.52 0.20
CA SER A 261 31.25 34.43 -0.64
C SER A 261 30.05 34.17 0.25
N VAL A 262 28.93 34.83 -0.04
CA VAL A 262 27.69 34.65 0.73
C VAL A 262 26.60 34.14 -0.18
N SER A 263 26.00 33.00 0.16
CA SER A 263 24.82 32.47 -0.52
C SER A 263 23.56 32.62 0.33
N GLU A 264 22.42 32.72 -0.35
CA GLU A 264 21.08 32.80 0.26
C GLU A 264 20.32 31.54 -0.17
N PRO A 265 20.31 30.46 0.63
CA PRO A 265 19.75 29.18 0.21
C PRO A 265 18.30 29.28 -0.31
N SER A 266 17.47 30.10 0.34
CA SER A 266 16.08 30.33 -0.08
C SER A 266 15.96 31.01 -1.45
N LYS A 267 16.86 31.94 -1.74
CA LYS A 267 16.89 32.67 -3.02
C LYS A 267 17.53 31.85 -4.13
N ASP A 268 18.54 31.05 -3.79
CA ASP A 268 19.17 30.12 -4.73
C ASP A 268 18.16 29.07 -5.19
N VAL A 269 17.39 28.51 -4.25
CA VAL A 269 16.25 27.63 -4.58
C VAL A 269 15.19 28.37 -5.39
N ALA A 270 14.83 29.60 -5.04
CA ALA A 270 13.84 30.36 -5.81
C ALA A 270 14.32 30.71 -7.24
N ASN A 271 15.63 30.85 -7.46
CA ASN A 271 16.22 31.07 -8.77
C ASN A 271 16.30 29.78 -9.59
N GLU A 272 16.64 28.67 -8.95
CA GLU A 272 16.70 27.34 -9.59
C GLU A 272 15.31 26.79 -9.92
N TYR A 273 14.33 27.12 -9.08
CA TYR A 273 12.92 26.75 -9.25
C TYR A 273 12.01 27.99 -9.27
N PRO A 274 12.03 28.81 -10.35
CA PRO A 274 11.22 30.03 -10.45
C PRO A 274 9.73 29.80 -10.23
N GLN A 275 9.23 28.62 -10.59
CA GLN A 275 7.84 28.19 -10.40
C GLN A 275 7.41 28.11 -8.92
N TRP A 276 8.35 28.10 -7.97
CA TRP A 276 8.04 28.12 -6.52
C TRP A 276 7.83 29.55 -5.98
N LYS A 277 8.17 30.57 -6.76
CA LYS A 277 8.07 31.98 -6.36
C LYS A 277 6.65 32.52 -6.41
N ASP A 278 5.83 31.98 -7.30
CA ASP A 278 4.45 32.42 -7.57
C ASP A 278 3.38 31.50 -6.95
N SER A 279 3.78 30.52 -6.14
CA SER A 279 2.81 29.68 -5.44
C SER A 279 2.26 30.40 -4.21
N THR A 280 1.35 31.34 -4.44
CA THR A 280 0.32 31.68 -3.45
C THR A 280 -0.48 30.41 -3.19
N PHE A 281 -0.14 29.70 -2.12
CA PHE A 281 -0.94 28.57 -1.68
C PHE A 281 -2.29 29.08 -1.16
N LEU A 282 -3.35 28.33 -1.52
CA LEU A 282 -4.71 28.40 -0.97
C LEU A 282 -4.74 28.45 0.56
#